data_AF-A0A7V5VE79-F1
#
_entry.id   AF-A0A7V5VE79-F1
#
_cell.length_a   1.000
_cell.length_b   1.000
_cell.length_c   1.000
_cell.angle_alpha   90.00
_cell.angle_beta   90.00
_cell.angle_gamma   90.00
#
_symmetry.space_group_name_H-M   'P 1'
#
loop_
_entity.id
_entity.type
_entity.pdbx_description
1 polymer ?
#
loop_
_entity_poly.entity_id
_entity_poly.type
_entity_poly.pdbx_seq_one_letter_code
_entity_poly.pdbx_strand_id
1 'polypeptide(L)'
;MICFRRVLFLIISLIFLGQAQNRARNPHGTTLKMECSTCHTTSDFNTIDAYKFNHDRTGYPLIGQHRDVPCGQCHQSLVFNRVGVSCIDCHADIHQNELGIRCETCHTTAGWENRMDMLDAHSATNFPLVGVHANLECASCHGEQTTSHRFSNTPVDCQGCHLTNFMKTLSPSHQKAGFDLD
;
A
#
# COMPACT_ATOMS: atom_id res chain seq x y z
N MET A 1 21.45 92.83 14.30
CA MET A 1 22.32 92.66 13.12
C MET A 1 21.92 91.36 12.43
N ILE A 2 21.68 91.47 11.13
CA ILE A 2 21.15 90.45 10.20
C ILE A 2 22.20 89.35 9.95
N CYS A 3 21.83 88.07 9.90
CA CYS A 3 22.21 87.17 8.78
C CYS A 3 21.50 85.79 8.80
N PHE A 4 20.65 85.57 7.80
CA PHE A 4 20.35 84.34 7.02
C PHE A 4 20.65 82.94 7.63
N ARG A 5 19.67 82.06 7.90
CA ARG A 5 18.78 81.28 6.99
C ARG A 5 19.48 80.08 6.31
N ARG A 6 18.98 78.86 6.64
CA ARG A 6 19.12 77.52 5.97
C ARG A 6 20.47 76.83 6.20
N VAL A 7 20.57 75.56 6.63
CA VAL A 7 20.00 74.32 6.06
C VAL A 7 19.86 73.29 7.19
N LEU A 8 18.66 73.11 7.78
CA LEU A 8 17.78 71.95 7.60
C LEU A 8 18.49 70.60 7.29
N PHE A 9 18.65 69.79 8.35
CA PHE A 9 18.55 68.32 8.37
C PHE A 9 18.46 67.64 7.01
N LEU A 10 19.60 67.17 6.48
CA LEU A 10 19.61 66.32 5.30
C LEU A 10 20.65 65.21 5.47
N ILE A 11 20.12 63.98 5.49
CA ILE A 11 20.74 62.73 5.01
C ILE A 11 21.66 62.01 6.00
N ILE A 12 21.06 61.38 7.02
CA ILE A 12 21.47 60.02 7.44
C ILE A 12 20.19 59.18 7.53
N SER A 13 19.51 59.05 6.40
CA SER A 13 18.44 58.08 6.19
C SER A 13 18.78 57.37 4.90
N LEU A 14 18.77 56.03 4.91
CA LEU A 14 18.91 55.11 3.76
C LEU A 14 20.29 54.45 3.55
N ILE A 15 20.88 53.89 4.61
CA ILE A 15 21.67 52.65 4.47
C ILE A 15 20.93 51.51 5.17
N PHE A 16 19.79 51.15 4.61
CA PHE A 16 19.24 49.79 4.72
C PHE A 16 18.66 49.48 3.33
N LEU A 17 19.51 49.53 2.30
CA LEU A 17 19.18 48.93 1.01
C LEU A 17 19.07 47.42 1.24
N GLY A 18 17.83 46.97 1.34
CA GLY A 18 17.35 45.66 0.92
C GLY A 18 18.26 44.48 1.24
N GLN A 19 18.23 44.02 2.49
CA GLN A 19 18.26 42.56 2.65
C GLN A 19 16.91 42.04 2.15
N ALA A 20 16.83 41.82 0.83
CA ALA A 20 15.86 40.89 0.29
C ALA A 20 16.16 39.56 0.98
N GLN A 21 15.43 39.26 2.06
CA GLN A 21 15.46 37.95 2.66
C GLN A 21 15.08 36.99 1.54
N ASN A 22 16.05 36.25 1.04
CA ASN A 22 15.82 35.05 0.24
C ASN A 22 14.98 34.15 1.14
N ARG A 23 13.65 34.33 1.11
CA ARG A 23 12.74 33.38 1.72
C ARG A 23 12.88 32.15 0.86
N ALA A 24 13.74 31.24 1.29
CA ALA A 24 13.76 29.88 0.80
C ALA A 24 12.30 29.40 0.85
N ARG A 25 11.69 29.24 -0.32
CA ARG A 25 10.33 28.72 -0.42
C ARG A 25 10.41 27.28 0.06
N ASN A 26 9.52 26.88 0.97
CA ASN A 26 9.45 25.50 1.42
C ASN A 26 9.26 24.61 0.17
N PRO A 27 10.23 23.73 -0.18
CA PRO A 27 10.13 22.89 -1.36
C PRO A 27 8.99 21.86 -1.22
N HIS A 28 8.47 21.69 0.00
CA HIS A 28 7.34 20.83 0.31
C HIS A 28 5.97 21.50 0.15
N GLY A 29 5.94 22.69 -0.47
CA GLY A 29 4.73 23.48 -0.66
C GLY A 29 4.29 24.21 0.61
N THR A 30 3.04 24.67 0.61
CA THR A 30 2.46 25.49 1.69
C THR A 30 1.60 24.69 2.67
N THR A 31 1.38 23.41 2.37
CA THR A 31 0.49 22.51 3.12
C THR A 31 1.21 21.85 4.28
N LEU A 32 2.51 21.54 4.13
CA LEU A 32 3.32 20.96 5.19
C LEU A 32 3.71 22.03 6.22
N LYS A 33 2.93 22.11 7.30
CA LYS A 33 3.13 23.04 8.41
C LYS A 33 3.76 22.32 9.61
N MET A 34 5.04 22.02 9.51
CA MET A 34 5.80 21.40 10.61
C MET A 34 7.23 21.94 10.67
N GLU A 35 7.87 21.75 11.82
CA GLU A 35 9.27 22.14 12.03
C GLU A 35 10.20 21.34 11.10
N CYS A 36 11.09 22.03 10.39
CA CYS A 36 12.01 21.42 9.42
C CYS A 36 12.88 20.31 10.06
N SER A 37 13.26 20.50 11.33
CA SER A 37 14.08 19.56 12.11
C SER A 37 13.38 18.25 12.45
N THR A 38 12.07 18.14 12.18
CA THR A 38 11.34 16.86 12.29
C THR A 38 11.87 15.84 11.28
N CYS A 39 12.33 16.30 10.11
CA CYS A 39 12.80 15.41 9.05
C CYS A 39 14.26 15.71 8.67
N HIS A 40 14.69 16.97 8.71
CA HIS A 40 16.03 17.36 8.28
C HIS A 40 17.00 17.48 9.45
N THR A 41 18.28 17.24 9.16
CA THR A 41 19.35 17.55 10.12
C THR A 41 19.88 18.97 9.90
N THR A 42 20.43 19.59 10.94
CA THR A 42 21.07 20.91 10.82
C THR A 42 22.44 20.85 10.14
N SER A 43 23.06 19.67 10.09
CA SER A 43 24.36 19.43 9.45
C SER A 43 24.24 19.21 7.94
N ASP A 44 23.16 18.59 7.48
CA ASP A 44 22.86 18.36 6.08
C ASP A 44 21.34 18.28 5.86
N PHE A 45 20.83 19.17 5.01
CA PHE A 45 19.41 19.25 4.70
C PHE A 45 18.95 18.15 3.73
N ASN A 46 19.86 17.49 3.00
CA ASN A 46 19.53 16.35 2.14
C ASN A 46 19.42 15.04 2.92
N THR A 47 20.02 14.98 4.11
CA THR A 47 19.88 13.84 5.02
C THR A 47 18.54 13.94 5.76
N ILE A 48 17.69 12.93 5.56
CA ILE A 48 16.38 12.82 6.20
C ILE A 48 16.44 11.78 7.31
N ASP A 49 16.01 12.17 8.51
CA ASP A 49 15.78 11.29 9.65
C ASP A 49 14.35 10.76 9.59
N ALA A 50 14.14 9.71 8.79
CA ALA A 50 12.81 9.15 8.54
C ALA A 50 12.12 8.64 9.82
N TYR A 51 12.89 8.28 10.86
CA TYR A 51 12.37 7.75 12.12
C TYR A 51 11.77 8.83 13.04
N LYS A 52 12.13 10.11 12.84
CA LYS A 52 11.54 11.21 13.61
C LYS A 52 10.14 11.60 13.14
N PHE A 53 9.83 11.34 11.87
CA PHE A 53 8.47 11.55 11.37
C PHE A 53 7.58 10.38 11.74
N ASN A 54 6.48 10.65 12.45
CA ASN A 54 5.55 9.61 12.89
C ASN A 54 4.27 9.60 12.02
N HIS A 55 4.15 8.58 11.16
CA HIS A 55 2.97 8.35 10.32
C HIS A 55 1.69 8.01 11.10
N ASP A 56 1.77 7.52 12.34
CA ASP A 56 0.60 7.22 13.17
C ASP A 56 -0.20 8.48 13.54
N ARG A 57 0.40 9.66 13.34
CA ARG A 57 -0.26 10.98 13.52
C ARG A 57 -0.89 11.51 12.24
N THR A 58 -0.91 10.71 11.17
CA THR A 58 -1.47 11.06 9.87
C THR A 58 -2.74 10.24 9.62
N GLY A 59 -3.38 10.45 8.47
CA GLY A 59 -4.50 9.60 8.02
C GLY A 59 -4.09 8.22 7.50
N TYR A 60 -2.78 7.93 7.42
CA TYR A 60 -2.26 6.66 6.91
C TYR A 60 -1.11 6.16 7.81
N PRO A 61 -1.44 5.42 8.89
CA PRO A 61 -0.44 4.76 9.72
C PRO A 61 0.29 3.68 8.92
N LEU A 62 1.62 3.69 8.97
CA LEU A 62 2.41 2.62 8.35
C LEU A 62 2.37 1.39 9.25
N ILE A 63 1.79 0.29 8.76
CA ILE A 63 1.67 -0.98 9.48
C ILE A 63 2.19 -2.13 8.61
N GLY A 64 2.64 -3.20 9.26
CA GLY A 64 3.26 -4.33 8.57
C GLY A 64 4.47 -3.89 7.74
N GLN A 65 4.59 -4.46 6.54
CA GLN A 65 5.70 -4.23 5.60
C GLN A 65 5.74 -2.80 5.07
N HIS A 66 4.65 -2.02 5.14
CA HIS A 66 4.66 -0.62 4.74
C HIS A 66 5.59 0.25 5.60
N ARG A 67 5.98 -0.19 6.80
CA ARG A 67 6.96 0.51 7.65
C ARG A 67 8.36 0.56 7.04
N ASP A 68 8.68 -0.40 6.18
CA ASP A 68 10.02 -0.56 5.58
C ASP A 68 10.11 0.07 4.19
N VAL A 69 9.00 0.63 3.68
CA VAL A 69 8.94 1.26 2.36
C VAL A 69 9.62 2.64 2.40
N PRO A 70 10.60 2.92 1.54
CA PRO A 70 11.22 4.24 1.48
C PRO A 70 10.22 5.35 1.15
N CYS A 71 10.37 6.52 1.80
CA CYS A 71 9.45 7.66 1.67
C CYS A 71 9.06 7.97 0.21
N GLY A 72 10.04 7.94 -0.70
CA GLY A 72 9.86 8.30 -2.12
C GLY A 72 9.03 7.30 -2.95
N GLN A 73 8.77 6.10 -2.44
CA GLN A 73 7.91 5.13 -3.13
C GLN A 73 6.44 5.59 -3.11
N CYS A 74 6.01 6.20 -2.01
CA CYS A 74 4.68 6.80 -1.89
C CYS A 74 4.72 8.30 -2.21
N HIS A 75 5.70 9.03 -1.67
CA HIS A 75 5.88 10.46 -1.88
C HIS A 75 6.79 10.74 -3.09
N GLN A 76 6.28 10.45 -4.28
CA GLN A 76 6.99 10.67 -5.55
C GLN A 76 7.26 12.15 -5.87
N SER A 77 6.64 13.06 -5.12
CA SER A 77 6.90 14.49 -5.18
C SER A 77 7.15 15.05 -3.77
N LEU A 78 7.79 16.22 -3.70
CA LEU A 78 8.00 16.93 -2.44
C LEU A 78 6.69 17.46 -1.81
N VAL A 79 5.56 17.36 -2.51
CA VAL A 79 4.24 17.74 -1.99
C VAL A 79 3.59 16.54 -1.32
N PHE A 80 3.89 16.35 -0.03
CA PHE A 80 3.57 15.13 0.74
C PHE A 80 2.07 14.84 0.94
N ASN A 81 1.17 15.80 0.71
CA ASN A 81 -0.26 15.61 0.89
C ASN A 81 -0.98 15.05 -0.36
N ARG A 82 -0.25 14.54 -1.35
CA ARG A 82 -0.78 14.00 -2.61
C ARG A 82 -0.37 12.54 -2.80
N VAL A 83 -0.86 11.67 -1.93
CA VAL A 83 -0.59 10.22 -1.97
C VAL A 83 -1.91 9.47 -1.89
N GLY A 84 -2.11 8.49 -2.78
CA GLY A 84 -3.24 7.58 -2.72
C GLY A 84 -3.09 6.60 -1.56
N VAL A 85 -4.20 6.23 -0.93
CA VAL A 85 -4.23 5.42 0.30
C VAL A 85 -4.95 4.09 0.12
N SER A 86 -5.55 3.87 -1.05
CA SER A 86 -6.15 2.59 -1.41
C SER A 86 -5.06 1.63 -1.88
N CYS A 87 -5.26 0.34 -1.69
CA CYS A 87 -4.29 -0.70 -2.10
C CYS A 87 -3.89 -0.54 -3.58
N ILE A 88 -4.89 -0.29 -4.44
CA ILE A 88 -4.72 -0.16 -5.89
C ILE A 88 -4.01 1.12 -6.34
N ASP A 89 -3.88 2.11 -5.45
CA ASP A 89 -3.17 3.36 -5.77
C ASP A 89 -1.66 3.12 -5.92
N CYS A 90 -1.16 1.99 -5.39
CA CYS A 90 0.25 1.60 -5.43
C CYS A 90 0.46 0.16 -5.94
N HIS A 91 -0.42 -0.77 -5.58
CA HIS A 91 -0.31 -2.18 -5.97
C HIS A 91 -1.16 -2.49 -7.19
N ALA A 92 -0.53 -3.07 -8.21
CA ALA A 92 -1.25 -3.57 -9.38
C ALA A 92 -2.11 -4.78 -9.00
N ASP A 93 -3.34 -4.81 -9.49
CA ASP A 93 -4.20 -5.99 -9.34
C ASP A 93 -3.76 -7.09 -10.31
N ILE A 94 -3.13 -8.13 -9.77
CA ILE A 94 -2.75 -9.32 -10.53
C ILE A 94 -3.94 -10.26 -10.77
N HIS A 95 -5.06 -10.07 -10.08
CA HIS A 95 -6.23 -10.95 -10.18
C HIS A 95 -7.14 -10.59 -11.35
N GLN A 96 -6.68 -9.71 -12.24
CA GLN A 96 -7.39 -9.32 -13.47
C GLN A 96 -8.82 -8.84 -13.18
N ASN A 97 -9.02 -8.18 -12.04
CA ASN A 97 -10.29 -7.61 -11.61
C ASN A 97 -11.39 -8.66 -11.29
N GLU A 98 -11.02 -9.94 -11.12
CA GLU A 98 -11.97 -11.03 -10.78
C GLU A 98 -12.46 -10.98 -9.32
N LEU A 99 -11.68 -10.41 -8.40
CA LEU A 99 -11.95 -10.41 -6.95
C LEU A 99 -12.41 -9.05 -6.40
N GLY A 100 -12.46 -8.01 -7.25
CA GLY A 100 -12.79 -6.65 -6.85
C GLY A 100 -11.66 -5.96 -6.05
N ILE A 101 -12.01 -4.87 -5.36
CA ILE A 101 -11.03 -3.95 -4.73
C ILE A 101 -10.76 -4.24 -3.25
N ARG A 102 -11.43 -5.25 -2.67
CA ARG A 102 -11.29 -5.61 -1.25
C ARG A 102 -10.10 -6.53 -1.04
N CYS A 103 -8.91 -6.01 -1.30
CA CYS A 103 -7.65 -6.75 -1.22
C CYS A 103 -7.43 -7.37 0.18
N GLU A 104 -7.94 -6.71 1.22
CA GLU A 104 -7.81 -7.14 2.61
C GLU A 104 -8.48 -8.48 2.90
N THR A 105 -9.41 -8.92 2.05
CA THR A 105 -10.05 -10.24 2.18
C THR A 105 -9.05 -11.39 2.08
N CYS A 106 -7.99 -11.22 1.27
CA CYS A 106 -7.01 -12.28 0.99
C CYS A 106 -5.57 -11.86 1.32
N HIS A 107 -5.31 -10.57 1.52
CA HIS A 107 -3.98 -10.02 1.77
C HIS A 107 -3.98 -9.16 3.03
N THR A 108 -2.83 -9.00 3.66
CA THR A 108 -2.65 -8.10 4.80
C THR A 108 -1.49 -7.15 4.54
N THR A 109 -1.36 -6.12 5.36
CA THR A 109 -0.18 -5.27 5.32
C THR A 109 1.08 -5.98 5.82
N ALA A 110 0.95 -7.11 6.53
CA ALA A 110 2.08 -7.94 6.95
C ALA A 110 2.57 -8.89 5.85
N GLY A 111 1.77 -9.11 4.80
CA GLY A 111 2.09 -9.95 3.66
C GLY A 111 0.86 -10.31 2.83
N TRP A 112 1.07 -10.98 1.70
CA TRP A 112 0.01 -11.32 0.74
C TRP A 112 -0.91 -12.47 1.16
N GLU A 113 -0.94 -12.83 2.43
CA GLU A 113 -1.79 -13.89 2.96
C GLU A 113 -2.65 -13.36 4.11
N ASN A 114 -3.96 -13.50 3.96
CA ASN A 114 -4.97 -13.33 5.01
C ASN A 114 -5.82 -14.60 5.10
N ARG A 115 -5.24 -15.66 5.67
CA ARG A 115 -5.86 -16.98 5.66
C ARG A 115 -7.22 -17.01 6.34
N MET A 116 -7.42 -16.25 7.42
CA MET A 116 -8.68 -16.29 8.18
C MET A 116 -9.83 -15.64 7.39
N ASP A 117 -9.62 -14.44 6.87
CA ASP A 117 -10.66 -13.75 6.09
C ASP A 117 -10.89 -14.42 4.74
N MET A 118 -9.85 -15.03 4.15
CA MET A 118 -9.99 -15.84 2.94
C MET A 118 -10.85 -17.09 3.19
N LEU A 119 -10.69 -17.77 4.33
CA LEU A 119 -11.54 -18.91 4.69
C LEU A 119 -12.99 -18.47 4.93
N ASP A 120 -13.20 -17.34 5.60
CA ASP A 120 -14.54 -16.76 5.80
C ASP A 120 -15.19 -16.40 4.45
N ALA A 121 -14.45 -15.77 3.54
CA ALA A 121 -14.93 -15.44 2.20
C ALA A 121 -15.34 -16.69 1.41
N HIS A 122 -14.57 -17.78 1.50
CA HIS A 122 -14.94 -19.05 0.87
C HIS A 122 -16.18 -19.70 1.48
N SER A 123 -16.46 -19.47 2.78
CA SER A 123 -17.66 -19.99 3.44
C SER A 123 -18.96 -19.43 2.84
N ALA A 124 -18.88 -18.25 2.22
CA ALA A 124 -19.99 -17.63 1.50
C ALA A 124 -20.12 -18.07 0.03
N THR A 125 -19.24 -18.98 -0.44
CA THR A 125 -19.29 -19.54 -1.79
C THR A 125 -19.97 -20.92 -1.79
N ASN A 126 -20.16 -21.49 -2.97
CA ASN A 126 -20.67 -22.86 -3.12
C ASN A 126 -19.63 -23.94 -2.74
N PHE A 127 -18.42 -23.56 -2.33
CA PHE A 127 -17.39 -24.49 -1.88
C PHE A 127 -16.68 -23.98 -0.62
N PRO A 128 -17.31 -24.13 0.57
CA PRO A 128 -16.67 -23.82 1.84
C PRO A 128 -15.41 -24.67 2.04
N LEU A 129 -14.28 -24.01 2.30
CA LEU A 129 -13.01 -24.70 2.52
C LEU A 129 -12.94 -25.33 3.90
N VAL A 130 -13.14 -26.65 3.97
CA VAL A 130 -13.11 -27.44 5.21
C VAL A 130 -12.08 -28.57 5.15
N GLY A 131 -11.58 -28.96 6.32
CA GLY A 131 -10.62 -30.06 6.45
C GLY A 131 -9.36 -29.84 5.62
N VAL A 132 -8.99 -30.82 4.80
CA VAL A 132 -7.77 -30.76 3.97
C VAL A 132 -7.85 -29.70 2.87
N HIS A 133 -9.03 -29.38 2.35
CA HIS A 133 -9.21 -28.35 1.31
C HIS A 133 -8.84 -26.96 1.81
N ALA A 134 -8.99 -26.70 3.12
CA ALA A 134 -8.57 -25.45 3.70
C ALA A 134 -7.07 -25.21 3.53
N ASN A 135 -6.25 -26.27 3.48
CA ASN A 135 -4.79 -26.19 3.45
C ASN A 135 -4.18 -26.25 2.05
N LEU A 136 -5.01 -26.26 1.00
CA LEU A 136 -4.51 -26.27 -0.37
C LEU A 136 -4.02 -24.88 -0.78
N GLU A 137 -2.96 -24.85 -1.57
CA GLU A 137 -2.50 -23.64 -2.25
C GLU A 137 -3.56 -23.18 -3.25
N CYS A 138 -3.72 -21.86 -3.42
CA CYS A 138 -4.71 -21.26 -4.30
C CYS A 138 -4.70 -21.87 -5.72
N ALA A 139 -3.49 -22.09 -6.26
CA ALA A 139 -3.28 -22.62 -7.60
C ALA A 139 -3.80 -24.07 -7.80
N SER A 140 -3.93 -24.83 -6.72
CA SER A 140 -4.45 -26.20 -6.75
C SER A 140 -5.89 -26.26 -7.26
N CYS A 141 -6.65 -25.17 -7.10
CA CYS A 141 -8.06 -25.08 -7.48
C CYS A 141 -8.30 -23.96 -8.51
N HIS A 142 -7.62 -22.82 -8.38
CA HIS A 142 -7.77 -21.66 -9.27
C HIS A 142 -6.78 -21.68 -10.45
N GLY A 143 -6.03 -22.77 -10.63
CA GLY A 143 -5.13 -23.00 -11.74
C GLY A 143 -3.84 -22.18 -11.67
N GLU A 144 -2.76 -22.75 -12.18
CA GLU A 144 -1.49 -22.04 -12.34
C GLU A 144 -1.51 -21.26 -13.67
N GLN A 145 -1.59 -19.94 -13.62
CA GLN A 145 -1.03 -19.13 -14.70
C GLN A 145 0.19 -18.39 -14.18
N THR A 146 1.15 -18.19 -15.07
CA THR A 146 2.48 -17.62 -14.77
C THR A 146 2.44 -16.26 -14.07
N THR A 147 1.30 -15.57 -14.10
CA THR A 147 1.13 -14.24 -13.49
C THR A 147 -0.14 -14.06 -12.64
N SER A 148 -1.11 -15.01 -12.66
CA SER A 148 -2.38 -14.86 -11.95
C SER A 148 -3.22 -16.15 -11.94
N HIS A 149 -3.78 -16.54 -10.79
CA HIS A 149 -4.79 -17.60 -10.78
C HIS A 149 -6.10 -17.11 -11.41
N ARG A 150 -6.89 -18.04 -11.95
CA ARG A 150 -8.25 -17.79 -12.44
C ARG A 150 -9.24 -18.25 -11.36
N PHE A 151 -9.85 -17.28 -10.69
CA PHE A 151 -10.78 -17.50 -9.58
C PHE A 151 -12.20 -17.80 -10.07
N SER A 152 -12.47 -17.57 -11.36
CA SER A 152 -13.74 -17.88 -12.01
C SER A 152 -13.79 -19.32 -12.56
N ASN A 153 -14.97 -19.96 -12.51
CA ASN A 153 -15.26 -21.31 -13.04
C ASN A 153 -14.35 -22.43 -12.53
N THR A 154 -13.87 -22.35 -11.29
CA THR A 154 -13.24 -23.50 -10.62
C THR A 154 -14.27 -24.61 -10.41
N PRO A 155 -13.98 -25.87 -10.78
CA PRO A 155 -14.85 -27.00 -10.45
C PRO A 155 -15.03 -27.14 -8.94
N VAL A 156 -16.26 -27.36 -8.49
CA VAL A 156 -16.62 -27.49 -7.07
C VAL A 156 -17.24 -28.84 -6.73
N ASP A 157 -17.56 -29.63 -7.75
CA ASP A 157 -17.98 -31.02 -7.61
C ASP A 157 -16.78 -31.93 -7.34
N CYS A 158 -17.02 -33.01 -6.59
CA CYS A 158 -15.98 -33.94 -6.16
C CYS A 158 -15.19 -34.50 -7.34
N GLN A 159 -15.89 -34.91 -8.40
CA GLN A 159 -15.28 -35.52 -9.59
C GLN A 159 -14.44 -34.54 -10.39
N GLY A 160 -14.78 -33.25 -10.41
CA GLY A 160 -14.03 -32.19 -11.08
C GLY A 160 -12.55 -32.16 -10.69
N CYS A 161 -12.22 -32.57 -9.46
CA CYS A 161 -10.85 -32.70 -8.98
C CYS A 161 -10.41 -34.16 -8.75
N HIS A 162 -11.31 -35.03 -8.29
CA HIS A 162 -10.96 -36.37 -7.81
C HIS A 162 -11.26 -37.51 -8.77
N LEU A 163 -11.76 -37.26 -9.99
CA LEU A 163 -12.07 -38.32 -10.96
C LEU A 163 -10.87 -39.23 -11.22
N THR A 164 -9.67 -38.67 -11.37
CA THR A 164 -8.46 -39.49 -11.59
C THR A 164 -8.17 -40.42 -10.41
N ASN A 165 -8.30 -39.93 -9.17
CA ASN A 165 -8.08 -40.74 -7.97
C ASN A 165 -9.16 -41.81 -7.83
N PHE A 166 -10.41 -41.47 -8.09
CA PHE A 166 -11.54 -42.38 -8.10
C PHE A 166 -11.30 -43.55 -9.07
N MET A 167 -10.92 -43.25 -10.32
CA MET A 167 -10.70 -44.24 -11.37
C MET A 167 -9.48 -45.12 -11.11
N LYS A 168 -8.43 -44.58 -10.47
CA LYS A 168 -7.18 -45.30 -10.19
C LYS A 168 -7.22 -46.15 -8.91
N THR A 169 -8.21 -46.00 -8.06
CA THR A 169 -8.29 -46.76 -6.80
C THR A 169 -8.61 -48.24 -7.09
N LEU A 170 -7.78 -49.15 -6.59
CA LEU A 170 -7.90 -50.59 -6.86
C LEU A 170 -8.39 -51.41 -5.64
N SER A 171 -8.29 -50.87 -4.43
CA SER A 171 -8.53 -51.63 -3.18
C SER A 171 -9.24 -50.79 -2.09
N PRO A 172 -10.57 -50.91 -1.94
CA PRO A 172 -11.49 -51.52 -2.92
C PRO A 172 -11.60 -50.65 -4.18
N SER A 173 -11.78 -51.27 -5.35
CA SER A 173 -11.98 -50.51 -6.59
C SER A 173 -13.33 -49.81 -6.57
N HIS A 174 -13.32 -48.49 -6.60
CA HIS A 174 -14.55 -47.70 -6.54
C HIS A 174 -15.45 -47.97 -7.76
N GLN A 175 -14.85 -48.09 -8.95
CA GLN A 175 -15.57 -48.43 -10.18
C GLN A 175 -16.23 -49.81 -10.12
N LYS A 176 -15.51 -50.84 -9.66
CA LYS A 176 -16.05 -52.21 -9.59
C LYS A 176 -17.10 -52.37 -8.50
N ALA A 177 -16.98 -51.60 -7.43
CA ALA A 177 -17.93 -51.61 -6.33
C ALA A 177 -19.16 -50.73 -6.59
N GLY A 178 -19.19 -49.94 -7.68
CA GLY A 178 -20.34 -49.13 -8.08
C GLY A 178 -20.57 -47.92 -7.16
N PHE A 179 -19.51 -47.33 -6.59
CA PHE A 179 -19.64 -46.07 -5.87
C PHE A 179 -20.00 -44.94 -6.84
N ASP A 180 -20.77 -43.97 -6.35
CA ASP A 180 -21.20 -42.81 -7.13
C ASP A 180 -20.11 -41.72 -7.20
N LEU A 181 -20.21 -40.87 -8.21
CA LEU A 181 -19.39 -39.68 -8.43
C LEU A 181 -20.10 -38.37 -7.97
N ASP A 182 -21.39 -38.46 -7.65
CA ASP A 182 -22.24 -37.37 -7.17
C ASP A 182 -22.07 -37.07 -5.66
#